data_AF-A0A9P7V2F0-F1
#
_entry.id   AF-A0A9P7V2F0-F1
#
_cell.length_a   1.000
_cell.length_b   1.000
_cell.length_c   1.000
_cell.angle_alpha   90.00
_cell.angle_beta   90.00
_cell.angle_gamma   90.00
#
_symmetry.space_group_name_H-M   'P 1'
#
loop_
_entity.id
_entity.type
_entity.pdbx_description
1 polymer ?
#
loop_
_entity_poly.entity_id
_entity_poly.type
_entity_poly.pdbx_seq_one_letter_code
_entity_poly.pdbx_strand_id
1 'polypeptide(L)' 'MPGNWDLIGFDTPKDAYTHPSFNDGEKLQLVSSDDFNKDGRSFYPGDDPYWEAVDLHYWGTNSMEWYDPEAVTTTDGPLK' A
#
# COMPACT_ATOMS: atom_id res chain seq x y z
N MET A 1 -13.31 17.13 4.76
CA MET A 1 -13.23 16.19 3.62
C MET A 1 -13.32 14.79 4.20
N PRO A 2 -14.29 13.95 3.81
CA PRO A 2 -14.39 12.59 4.32
C PRO A 2 -13.40 11.71 3.55
N GLY A 3 -12.43 11.14 4.25
CA GLY A 3 -11.57 10.09 3.75
C GLY A 3 -10.84 9.47 4.94
N ASN A 4 -10.79 8.15 4.97
CA ASN A 4 -10.05 7.36 5.95
C ASN A 4 -8.55 7.55 5.69
N TRP A 5 -8.01 8.71 6.08
CA TRP A 5 -6.63 9.15 5.87
C TRP A 5 -5.78 9.06 7.15
N ASP A 6 -6.18 8.22 8.10
CA ASP A 6 -5.30 7.82 9.19
C ASP A 6 -4.38 6.68 8.75
N LEU A 7 -3.16 6.64 9.29
CA LEU A 7 -2.19 5.58 9.00
C LEU A 7 -2.75 4.19 9.29
N ILE A 8 -3.65 4.07 10.26
CA ILE A 8 -4.38 2.84 10.52
C ILE A 8 -5.82 3.05 10.08
N GLY A 9 -6.27 2.29 9.09
CA GLY A 9 -7.60 2.43 8.55
C GLY A 9 -8.71 2.08 9.55
N PHE A 10 -9.87 2.74 9.43
CA PHE A 10 -11.10 2.41 10.18
C PHE A 10 -11.50 0.93 10.08
N ASP A 11 -11.33 0.32 8.90
CA ASP A 11 -11.69 -1.07 8.64
C ASP A 11 -10.69 -2.07 9.24
N THR A 12 -9.53 -1.60 9.73
CA THR A 12 -8.52 -2.47 10.34
C THR A 12 -9.06 -3.05 11.65
N PRO A 13 -9.12 -4.39 11.78
CA PRO A 13 -9.71 -5.02 12.95
C PRO A 13 -8.79 -4.81 14.18
N LYS A 14 -9.40 -4.62 15.35
CA LYS A 14 -8.67 -4.20 16.58
C LYS A 14 -7.68 -5.25 17.08
N ASP A 15 -7.87 -6.51 16.74
CA ASP A 15 -6.94 -7.59 17.05
C ASP A 15 -5.65 -7.50 16.23
N ALA A 16 -5.67 -6.88 15.04
CA ALA A 16 -4.48 -6.64 14.22
C ALA A 16 -3.61 -5.49 14.72
N TYR A 17 -4.05 -4.69 15.70
CA TYR A 17 -3.30 -3.53 16.18
C TYR A 17 -2.01 -3.93 16.89
N THR A 18 -1.93 -5.19 17.33
CA THR A 18 -0.78 -5.66 18.09
C THR A 18 -0.45 -7.10 17.74
N HIS A 19 0.83 -7.39 17.52
CA HIS A 19 1.29 -8.73 17.16
C HIS A 19 2.50 -9.12 18.02
N PRO A 20 2.60 -10.37 18.51
CA PRO A 20 3.81 -10.81 19.19
C PRO A 20 4.99 -10.85 18.23
N SER A 21 6.11 -10.26 18.62
CA SER A 21 7.38 -10.31 17.91
C SER A 21 7.82 -11.76 17.79
N PHE A 22 8.29 -12.13 16.60
CA PHE A 22 8.80 -13.46 16.34
C PHE A 22 10.08 -13.78 17.11
N ASN A 23 10.87 -12.75 17.45
CA ASN A 23 12.20 -12.93 18.03
C ASN A 23 12.17 -13.18 19.55
N ASP A 24 11.33 -12.44 20.26
CA ASP A 24 11.35 -12.34 21.72
C ASP A 24 9.96 -12.32 22.37
N GLY A 25 8.89 -12.36 21.57
CA GLY A 25 7.52 -12.27 22.05
C GLY A 25 7.12 -10.87 22.52
N GLU A 26 7.94 -9.84 22.30
CA GLU A 26 7.58 -8.45 22.58
C GLU A 26 6.35 -8.03 21.77
N LYS A 27 5.55 -7.12 22.32
CA LYS A 27 4.33 -6.68 21.68
C LYS A 27 4.63 -5.63 20.61
N LEU A 28 4.58 -6.01 19.34
CA LEU A 28 4.66 -5.09 18.21
C LEU A 28 3.35 -4.31 18.10
N GLN A 29 3.46 -3.02 17.78
CA GLN A 29 2.33 -2.14 17.53
C GLN A 29 2.21 -1.88 16.02
N LEU A 30 1.00 -2.03 15.49
CA LEU A 30 0.68 -1.63 14.13
C LEU A 30 0.82 -0.12 13.99
N VAL A 31 1.57 0.34 12.99
CA VAL A 31 1.83 1.77 12.73
C VAL A 31 1.27 2.25 11.40
N SER A 32 0.93 1.33 10.48
CA SER A 32 0.30 1.63 9.20
C SER A 32 -0.46 0.40 8.69
N SER A 33 -1.61 0.58 8.03
CA SER A 33 -2.37 -0.46 7.35
C SER A 33 -3.01 0.05 6.05
N ASP A 34 -3.01 -0.80 5.03
CA ASP A 34 -3.75 -0.58 3.79
C ASP A 34 -4.24 -1.94 3.26
N ASP A 35 -5.56 -2.10 3.21
CA ASP A 35 -6.19 -3.35 2.78
C ASP A 35 -6.50 -3.35 1.27
N PHE A 36 -6.23 -2.24 0.56
CA PHE A 36 -6.45 -2.08 -0.89
C PHE A 36 -7.90 -2.26 -1.39
N ASN A 37 -8.88 -2.43 -0.49
CA ASN A 37 -10.30 -2.68 -0.78
C ASN A 37 -11.06 -1.54 -1.49
N LYS A 38 -10.42 -0.40 -1.73
CA LYS A 38 -11.03 0.71 -2.48
C LYS A 38 -10.64 0.57 -3.94
N ASP A 39 -11.57 0.10 -4.76
CA ASP A 39 -11.34 -0.08 -6.19
C ASP A 39 -11.08 1.24 -6.92
N GLY A 40 -10.30 1.15 -8.00
CA GLY A 40 -10.05 2.26 -8.92
C GLY A 40 -9.10 3.33 -8.39
N ARG A 41 -8.30 3.02 -7.36
CA ARG A 41 -7.19 3.90 -6.95
C ARG A 41 -6.19 4.05 -8.10
N SER A 42 -5.72 5.29 -8.24
CA SER A 42 -4.61 5.69 -9.09
C SER A 42 -3.38 5.89 -8.21
N PHE A 43 -2.21 5.48 -8.67
CA PHE A 43 -0.95 5.62 -7.96
C PHE A 43 0.02 6.56 -8.68
N TYR A 44 -0.49 7.44 -9.55
CA TYR A 44 0.31 8.54 -10.07
C TYR A 44 0.73 9.50 -8.94
N PRO A 45 1.79 10.30 -9.14
CA PRO A 45 2.28 11.23 -8.13
C PRO A 45 1.19 12.16 -7.60
N GLY A 46 0.88 12.02 -6.31
CA GLY A 46 -0.12 12.82 -5.59
C GLY A 46 -1.58 12.34 -5.67
N ASP A 47 -1.86 11.25 -6.38
CA ASP A 47 -3.23 10.72 -6.51
C ASP A 47 -3.66 9.86 -5.32
N ASP A 48 -2.71 9.20 -4.65
CA ASP A 48 -2.95 8.40 -3.45
C ASP A 48 -2.25 9.02 -2.23
N PRO A 49 -2.89 9.00 -1.04
CA PRO A 49 -2.36 9.61 0.19
C PRO A 49 -1.07 8.97 0.72
N TYR A 50 -0.79 7.71 0.39
CA TYR A 50 0.27 6.91 1.02
C TYR A 50 1.23 6.29 0.04
N TRP A 51 0.74 5.93 -1.15
CA TRP A 51 1.52 5.20 -2.15
C TRP A 51 1.71 6.03 -3.41
N GLU A 52 2.87 5.89 -4.02
CA GLU A 52 3.17 6.46 -5.34
C GLU A 52 3.87 5.38 -6.14
N ALA A 53 3.30 5.01 -7.29
CA ALA A 53 3.93 4.10 -8.22
C ALA A 53 5.05 4.84 -8.95
N VAL A 54 6.17 4.14 -9.12
CA VAL A 54 7.33 4.72 -9.79
C VAL A 54 7.15 4.68 -11.30
N ASP A 55 7.56 5.76 -11.96
CA ASP A 55 7.70 5.84 -13.41
C ASP A 55 9.19 5.77 -13.77
N LEU A 56 9.68 4.59 -14.17
CA LEU A 56 11.11 4.41 -14.46
C LEU A 56 11.43 3.29 -15.45
N HIS A 57 12.51 3.51 -16.18
CA HIS A 57 13.17 2.51 -17.02
C HIS A 57 14.25 1.74 -16.22
N TYR A 58 14.14 0.42 -16.15
CA TYR A 58 15.11 -0.40 -15.42
C TYR A 58 16.40 -0.64 -16.23
N TRP A 59 17.23 0.39 -16.32
CA TRP A 59 18.44 0.41 -17.14
C TRP A 59 19.57 -0.51 -16.64
N GLY A 60 19.51 -0.99 -15.39
CA GLY A 60 20.58 -1.78 -14.76
C GLY A 60 20.87 -3.14 -15.40
N THR A 61 19.93 -3.69 -16.18
CA THR A 61 20.05 -4.99 -16.86
C THR A 61 19.89 -4.91 -18.38
N ASN A 62 19.73 -3.70 -18.97
CA ASN A 62 19.26 -3.51 -20.36
C ASN A 62 17.97 -4.28 -20.67
N SER A 63 17.11 -4.51 -19.66
CA SER A 63 15.79 -5.09 -19.87
C SER A 63 14.89 -4.05 -20.55
N MET A 64 13.98 -4.49 -21.42
CA MET A 64 12.99 -3.60 -22.08
C MET A 64 11.80 -3.25 -21.17
N GLU A 65 11.90 -3.56 -19.87
CA GLU A 65 10.81 -3.38 -18.91
C GLU A 65 10.76 -1.92 -18.44
N TRP A 66 9.58 -1.33 -18.59
CA TRP A 66 9.24 0.01 -18.09
C TRP A 66 8.23 -0.15 -16.96
N TYR A 67 8.48 0.50 -15.83
CA TYR A 67 7.49 0.63 -14.77
C TYR A 67 6.68 1.89 -15.05
N ASP A 68 5.38 1.72 -15.27
CA ASP A 68 4.42 2.81 -15.48
C ASP A 68 3.32 2.71 -14.41
N PRO A 69 2.92 3.80 -13.75
CA PRO A 69 1.79 3.82 -12.84
C PRO A 69 0.47 3.29 -13.43
N GLU A 70 0.26 3.39 -14.74
CA GLU A 70 -0.92 2.82 -15.43
C GLU A 70 -1.00 1.29 -15.26
N ALA A 71 0.13 0.62 -15.03
CA ALA A 71 0.17 -0.83 -14.85
C ALA A 71 -0.32 -1.30 -13.47
N VAL A 72 -0.59 -0.38 -12.53
CA VAL A 72 -0.96 -0.71 -11.15
C VAL A 72 -2.31 -0.08 -10.79
N THR A 73 -3.21 -0.89 -10.25
CA THR A 73 -4.49 -0.38 -9.74
C THR A 73 -5.04 -1.28 -8.63
N THR A 74 -6.20 -0.93 -8.09
CA THR A 74 -6.94 -1.75 -7.13
C THR A 74 -8.23 -2.22 -7.78
N THR A 75 -8.45 -3.53 -7.78
CA THR A 75 -9.66 -4.11 -8.35
C THR A 75 -10.02 -5.41 -7.63
N ASP A 76 -11.26 -5.52 -7.17
CA ASP A 76 -11.82 -6.69 -6.47
C ASP A 76 -11.15 -6.98 -5.11
N GLY A 77 -10.59 -5.96 -4.45
CA GLY A 77 -9.98 -6.09 -3.12
C GLY A 77 -8.45 -5.98 -3.06
N PRO A 78 -7.65 -6.69 -3.89
CA PRO A 78 -6.20 -6.56 -3.86
C PRO A 78 -5.67 -5.46 -4.79
N LEU A 79 -4.44 -5.00 -4.48
CA LEU A 79 -3.58 -4.31 -5.43
C LEU A 79 -3.19 -5.27 -6.56
N LYS A 80 -3.32 -4.82 -7.81
CA LYS A 80 -3.00 -5.56 -9.03
C LYS A 80 -1.93 -4.84 -9.83
#